data_AF-A0A8H7C9E2-F1
#
_entry.id   AF-A0A8H7C9E2-F1
#
_cell.length_a   1.000
_cell.length_b   1.000
_cell.length_c   1.000
_cell.angle_alpha   90.00
_cell.angle_beta   90.00
_cell.angle_gamma   90.00
#
_symmetry.space_group_name_H-M   'P 1'
#
loop_
_entity.id
_entity.type
_entity.pdbx_description
1 polymer ?
#
loop_
_entity_poly.entity_id
_entity_poly.type
_entity_poly.pdbx_seq_one_letter_code
_entity_poly.pdbx_strand_id
1 'polypeptide(L)'
;MASSGLDVTKARSHFPALRSGYIFADNAGGSQASQEVIDRISDYLSNTNVQLGADYSVSVESTRRVLVQGPTEVAKLFNARSPDEIVFGSSSTLNLENLARGLEQDIQPGDEFIVTGEHEANAGVWKKLAKRRGAVVKVWHAKPLNPENPYSVSLQIDDLLPLISSKTRVVAFTACSNILGSIVPVKQVNQAIRAAAKSKGAKKVQISVDCVAYAPHRQIDVQDWDVDFCVFSFYKVYGPHISGLYVRHSILQTSVNSIVHHFLKVDDVAYKLQPGGPGYETVYGTTGVVSYLLSLTPARNLQASWDAIALHEQTLVEPLIQYLTEPKQWARGVRIVGDAAVNLTRVPTICFVVVGDRAIKSKDIVEVFDKKGGIGIRYGHFYAYTLVSELTPKLNVDDGVVRISLVHYNTIEEVNRIIEILKEILV
;
A
#
# COMPACT_ATOMS: atom_id res chain seq x y z
N MET A 1 16.88 -30.50 -7.10
CA MET A 1 15.80 -29.49 -7.06
C MET A 1 16.27 -28.40 -6.12
N ALA A 2 16.78 -27.29 -6.66
CA ALA A 2 17.21 -26.16 -5.83
C ALA A 2 15.99 -25.59 -5.08
N SER A 3 16.13 -25.33 -3.79
CA SER A 3 15.04 -24.91 -2.90
C SER A 3 14.25 -23.73 -3.49
N SER A 4 12.94 -23.90 -3.63
CA SER A 4 11.99 -22.85 -4.05
C SER A 4 11.75 -21.77 -2.97
N GLY A 5 12.52 -21.78 -1.87
CA GLY A 5 12.40 -20.83 -0.77
C GLY A 5 13.28 -19.60 -0.95
N LEU A 6 12.84 -18.48 -0.38
CA LEU A 6 13.61 -17.25 -0.28
C LEU A 6 14.87 -17.46 0.59
N ASP A 7 16.06 -17.08 0.09
CA ASP A 7 17.26 -16.96 0.92
C ASP A 7 17.19 -15.64 1.70
N VAL A 8 16.65 -15.73 2.93
CA VAL A 8 16.43 -14.58 3.81
C VAL A 8 17.74 -13.91 4.20
N THR A 9 18.81 -14.68 4.42
CA THR A 9 20.14 -14.14 4.78
C THR A 9 20.69 -13.29 3.65
N LYS A 10 20.60 -13.80 2.41
CA LYS A 10 20.98 -13.03 1.23
C LYS A 10 20.09 -11.79 1.09
N ALA A 11 18.76 -11.94 1.17
CA ALA A 11 17.82 -10.82 1.06
C ALA A 11 18.13 -9.70 2.08
N ARG A 12 18.45 -10.06 3.33
CA ARG A 12 18.83 -9.12 4.41
C ARG A 12 20.12 -8.35 4.12
N SER A 13 21.08 -8.96 3.44
CA SER A 13 22.37 -8.31 3.12
C SER A 13 22.23 -7.07 2.23
N HIS A 14 21.11 -6.95 1.50
CA HIS A 14 20.78 -5.79 0.69
C HIS A 14 20.29 -4.58 1.51
N PHE A 15 20.07 -4.69 2.81
CA PHE A 15 19.56 -3.60 3.65
C PHE A 15 20.58 -3.18 4.70
N PRO A 16 21.37 -2.12 4.46
CA PRO A 16 22.41 -1.67 5.39
C PRO A 16 21.90 -1.35 6.80
N ALA A 17 20.67 -0.84 6.91
CA ALA A 17 20.04 -0.51 8.19
C ALA A 17 19.94 -1.71 9.15
N LEU A 18 19.82 -2.94 8.62
CA LEU A 18 19.70 -4.17 9.41
C LEU A 18 21.02 -4.55 10.11
N ARG A 19 22.16 -3.99 9.71
CA ARG A 19 23.47 -4.22 10.35
C ARG A 19 23.52 -3.71 11.79
N SER A 20 22.62 -2.81 12.16
CA SER A 20 22.47 -2.32 13.53
C SER A 20 22.01 -3.39 14.52
N GLY A 21 21.44 -4.51 14.03
CA GLY A 21 20.78 -5.51 14.86
C GLY A 21 19.40 -5.10 15.38
N TYR A 22 18.90 -3.92 14.98
CA TYR A 22 17.56 -3.45 15.34
C TYR A 22 16.49 -4.24 14.58
N ILE A 23 15.45 -4.69 15.29
CA ILE A 23 14.31 -5.38 14.69
C ILE A 23 13.29 -4.35 14.23
N PHE A 24 13.21 -4.15 12.92
CA PHE A 24 12.20 -3.31 12.29
C PHE A 24 10.90 -4.11 12.13
N ALA A 25 9.92 -3.86 12.98
CA ALA A 25 8.59 -4.47 12.96
C ALA A 25 7.46 -3.41 12.83
N ASP A 26 7.78 -2.23 12.27
CA ASP A 26 6.83 -1.21 11.81
C ASP A 26 6.97 -0.97 10.29
N ASN A 27 7.17 -2.03 9.50
CA ASN A 27 7.41 -1.92 8.06
C ASN A 27 6.21 -1.39 7.26
N ALA A 28 4.98 -1.54 7.78
CA ALA A 28 3.80 -0.88 7.23
C ALA A 28 3.82 0.65 7.45
N GLY A 29 4.67 1.15 8.35
CA GLY A 29 5.03 2.56 8.53
C GLY A 29 6.15 3.02 7.60
N GLY A 30 7.00 2.10 7.13
CA GLY A 30 8.08 2.31 6.16
C GLY A 30 9.08 1.17 6.21
N SER A 31 9.42 0.61 5.04
CA SER A 31 10.45 -0.43 4.92
C SER A 31 11.85 0.18 4.88
N GLN A 32 12.88 -0.63 5.15
CA GLN A 32 14.25 -0.21 4.94
C GLN A 32 14.57 -0.10 3.44
N ALA A 33 15.38 0.88 3.05
CA ALA A 33 15.83 1.04 1.66
C ALA A 33 16.91 0.01 1.32
N SER A 34 16.82 -0.58 0.12
CA SER A 34 17.86 -1.48 -0.35
C SER A 34 19.12 -0.72 -0.80
N GLN A 35 20.27 -1.39 -0.77
CA GLN A 35 21.56 -0.84 -1.22
C GLN A 35 21.48 -0.40 -2.68
N GLU A 36 20.78 -1.15 -3.53
CA GLU A 36 20.58 -0.81 -4.95
C GLU A 36 19.92 0.56 -5.16
N VAL A 37 19.02 0.94 -4.27
CA VAL A 37 18.33 2.23 -4.30
C VAL A 37 19.27 3.34 -3.82
N ILE A 38 19.97 3.09 -2.70
CA ILE A 38 20.94 4.04 -2.12
C ILE A 38 22.02 4.36 -3.15
N ASP A 39 22.58 3.35 -3.79
CA ASP A 39 23.65 3.49 -4.78
C ASP A 39 23.19 4.30 -6.00
N ARG A 40 21.96 4.08 -6.48
CA ARG A 40 21.41 4.84 -7.62
C ARG A 40 21.15 6.30 -7.29
N ILE A 41 20.62 6.59 -6.11
CA ILE A 41 20.42 7.98 -5.66
C ILE A 41 21.78 8.68 -5.56
N SER A 42 22.76 8.03 -4.92
CA SER A 42 24.12 8.56 -4.82
C SER A 42 24.74 8.79 -6.20
N ASP A 43 24.66 7.79 -7.10
CA ASP A 43 25.18 7.88 -8.46
C ASP A 43 24.54 9.03 -9.25
N TYR A 44 23.22 9.19 -9.19
CA TYR A 44 22.55 10.30 -9.86
C TYR A 44 23.05 11.65 -9.34
N LEU A 45 23.10 11.81 -8.02
CA LEU A 45 23.52 13.06 -7.39
C LEU A 45 24.99 13.39 -7.66
N SER A 46 25.85 12.39 -7.72
CA SER A 46 27.28 12.56 -7.99
C SER A 46 27.61 12.78 -9.46
N ASN A 47 26.85 12.20 -10.39
CA ASN A 47 27.26 12.12 -11.80
C ASN A 47 26.30 12.80 -12.80
N THR A 48 25.00 12.92 -12.49
CA THR A 48 23.98 13.37 -13.46
C THR A 48 22.99 14.40 -12.89
N ASN A 49 23.39 15.12 -11.85
CA ASN A 49 22.53 16.11 -11.19
C ASN A 49 22.44 17.42 -11.97
N VAL A 50 21.65 17.42 -13.03
CA VAL A 50 21.42 18.56 -13.89
C VAL A 50 19.96 18.63 -14.34
N GLN A 51 19.56 19.78 -14.90
CA GLN A 51 18.24 19.93 -15.50
C GLN A 51 18.07 19.05 -16.74
N LEU A 52 16.88 18.46 -16.90
CA LEU A 52 16.54 17.62 -18.03
C LEU A 52 16.34 18.44 -19.32
N GLY A 53 16.51 17.80 -20.48
CA GLY A 53 16.10 18.32 -21.78
C GLY A 53 17.11 19.20 -22.53
N ALA A 54 18.34 19.36 -22.03
CA ALA A 54 19.45 19.96 -22.77
C ALA A 54 20.28 18.91 -23.53
N ASP A 55 20.97 19.32 -24.60
CA ASP A 55 21.66 18.43 -25.53
C ASP A 55 23.05 17.95 -25.09
N TYR A 56 23.63 18.54 -24.03
CA TYR A 56 24.93 18.09 -23.53
C TYR A 56 24.82 16.72 -22.86
N SER A 57 25.88 15.91 -22.99
CA SER A 57 25.88 14.48 -22.65
C SER A 57 25.31 14.15 -21.27
N VAL A 58 25.64 14.95 -20.24
CA VAL A 58 25.17 14.73 -18.86
C VAL A 58 23.65 14.96 -18.73
N SER A 59 23.10 15.98 -19.40
CA SER A 59 21.64 16.21 -19.43
C SER A 59 20.91 15.14 -20.23
N VAL A 60 21.49 14.67 -21.34
CA VAL A 60 20.92 13.55 -22.12
C VAL A 60 20.84 12.29 -21.25
N GLU A 61 21.92 11.97 -20.53
CA GLU A 61 21.93 10.81 -19.62
C GLU A 61 20.96 10.99 -18.45
N SER A 62 20.91 12.17 -17.84
CA SER A 62 19.93 12.49 -16.79
C SER A 62 18.48 12.32 -17.29
N THR A 63 18.18 12.85 -18.47
CA THR A 63 16.87 12.72 -19.13
C THR A 63 16.53 11.25 -19.37
N ARG A 64 17.49 10.45 -19.84
CA ARG A 64 17.31 9.01 -20.06
C ARG A 64 17.03 8.27 -18.75
N ARG A 65 17.75 8.58 -17.67
CA ARG A 65 17.54 7.98 -16.33
C ARG A 65 16.15 8.29 -15.77
N VAL A 66 15.70 9.53 -15.89
CA VAL A 66 14.46 10.00 -15.26
C VAL A 66 13.22 9.75 -16.12
N LEU A 67 13.25 10.09 -17.41
CA LEU A 67 12.06 10.03 -18.28
C LEU A 67 11.92 8.72 -19.05
N VAL A 68 12.97 7.91 -19.14
CA VAL A 68 12.93 6.61 -19.84
C VAL A 68 13.06 5.47 -18.84
N GLN A 69 14.17 5.38 -18.10
CA GLN A 69 14.41 4.23 -17.22
C GLN A 69 13.44 4.17 -16.04
N GLY A 70 13.24 5.28 -15.33
CA GLY A 70 12.30 5.36 -14.20
C GLY A 70 10.91 4.82 -14.54
N PRO A 71 10.15 5.46 -15.45
CA PRO A 71 8.84 4.99 -15.89
C PRO A 71 8.84 3.55 -16.40
N THR A 72 9.87 3.14 -17.16
CA THR A 72 9.95 1.77 -17.71
C THR A 72 10.08 0.72 -16.62
N GLU A 73 10.92 0.95 -15.61
CA GLU A 73 11.10 0.01 -14.51
C GLU A 73 9.87 0.00 -13.59
N VAL A 74 9.29 1.17 -13.29
CA VAL A 74 8.09 1.25 -12.45
C VAL A 74 6.85 0.67 -13.12
N ALA A 75 6.73 0.76 -14.44
CA ALA A 75 5.67 0.08 -15.18
C ALA A 75 5.66 -1.43 -14.94
N LYS A 76 6.83 -2.07 -14.78
CA LYS A 76 6.93 -3.50 -14.46
C LYS A 76 6.37 -3.84 -13.08
N LEU A 77 6.52 -2.95 -12.10
CA LEU A 77 6.00 -3.16 -10.74
C LEU A 77 4.46 -3.13 -10.69
N PHE A 78 3.82 -2.38 -11.60
CA PHE A 78 2.37 -2.38 -11.78
C PHE A 78 1.88 -3.46 -12.74
N ASN A 79 2.77 -4.07 -13.52
CA ASN A 79 2.45 -4.77 -14.75
C ASN A 79 1.63 -3.88 -15.73
N ALA A 80 2.00 -2.61 -15.90
CA ALA A 80 1.35 -1.69 -16.83
C ALA A 80 1.73 -1.96 -18.30
N ARG A 81 0.91 -1.50 -19.25
CA ARG A 81 1.17 -1.72 -20.68
C ARG A 81 2.20 -0.76 -21.24
N SER A 82 2.26 0.46 -20.70
CA SER A 82 3.21 1.47 -21.13
C SER A 82 3.81 2.24 -19.95
N PRO A 83 5.09 2.66 -20.01
CA PRO A 83 5.64 3.68 -19.11
C PRO A 83 4.86 5.00 -19.14
N ASP A 84 4.15 5.30 -20.23
CA ASP A 84 3.33 6.50 -20.36
C ASP A 84 2.09 6.51 -19.44
N GLU A 85 1.80 5.39 -18.77
CA GLU A 85 0.74 5.26 -17.78
C GLU A 85 1.23 5.58 -16.35
N ILE A 86 2.51 5.93 -16.16
CA ILE A 86 3.15 6.06 -14.84
C ILE A 86 3.34 7.52 -14.45
N VAL A 87 2.73 7.90 -13.33
CA VAL A 87 2.87 9.19 -12.65
C VAL A 87 3.80 9.02 -11.45
N PHE A 88 4.78 9.90 -11.32
CA PHE A 88 5.59 10.04 -10.10
C PHE A 88 5.13 11.23 -9.27
N GLY A 89 5.25 11.10 -7.96
CA GLY A 89 5.03 12.20 -7.03
C GLY A 89 5.60 11.87 -5.65
N SER A 90 5.70 12.87 -4.79
CA SER A 90 6.35 12.73 -3.47
C SER A 90 5.62 11.80 -2.49
N SER A 91 4.32 11.55 -2.69
CA SER A 91 3.56 10.57 -1.90
C SER A 91 2.32 10.09 -2.64
N SER A 92 1.83 8.89 -2.29
CA SER A 92 0.59 8.35 -2.86
C SER A 92 -0.60 9.29 -2.67
N THR A 93 -0.66 9.98 -1.52
CA THR A 93 -1.66 11.01 -1.23
C THR A 93 -1.60 12.15 -2.25
N LEU A 94 -0.42 12.71 -2.52
CA LEU A 94 -0.29 13.81 -3.49
C LEU A 94 -0.54 13.37 -4.92
N ASN A 95 -0.14 12.15 -5.29
CA ASN A 95 -0.50 11.59 -6.59
C ASN A 95 -2.01 11.47 -6.78
N LEU A 96 -2.73 11.00 -5.75
CA LEU A 96 -4.19 10.95 -5.80
C LEU A 96 -4.83 12.35 -5.81
N GLU A 97 -4.30 13.31 -5.06
CA GLU A 97 -4.78 14.72 -5.12
C GLU A 97 -4.58 15.32 -6.52
N ASN A 98 -3.43 15.09 -7.16
CA ASN A 98 -3.17 15.50 -8.54
C ASN A 98 -4.14 14.82 -9.51
N LEU A 99 -4.37 13.51 -9.36
CA LEU A 99 -5.36 12.78 -10.15
C LEU A 99 -6.76 13.40 -9.98
N ALA A 100 -7.18 13.67 -8.75
CA ALA A 100 -8.48 14.29 -8.47
C ALA A 100 -8.61 15.70 -9.05
N ARG A 101 -7.52 16.47 -9.13
CA ARG A 101 -7.48 17.74 -9.86
C ARG A 101 -7.63 17.55 -11.36
N GLY A 102 -6.93 16.57 -11.95
CA GLY A 102 -7.06 16.25 -13.38
C GLY A 102 -8.47 15.78 -13.76
N LEU A 103 -9.14 15.05 -12.87
CA LEU A 103 -10.51 14.56 -13.07
C LEU A 103 -11.59 15.63 -12.83
N GLU A 104 -11.24 16.78 -12.24
CA GLU A 104 -12.22 17.71 -11.65
C GLU A 104 -13.29 18.21 -12.63
N GLN A 105 -12.92 18.47 -13.89
CA GLN A 105 -13.85 18.96 -14.92
C GLN A 105 -14.80 17.88 -15.44
N ASP A 106 -14.44 16.61 -15.29
CA ASP A 106 -15.20 15.45 -15.77
C ASP A 106 -16.21 14.93 -14.73
N ILE A 107 -16.21 15.50 -13.52
CA ILE A 107 -17.18 15.19 -12.46
C ILE A 107 -18.36 16.16 -12.49
N GLN A 108 -19.57 15.58 -12.43
CA GLN A 108 -20.84 16.29 -12.44
C GLN A 108 -21.49 16.33 -11.04
N PRO A 109 -22.28 17.38 -10.73
CA PRO A 109 -23.11 17.38 -9.53
C PRO A 109 -24.04 16.17 -9.47
N GLY A 110 -24.12 15.53 -8.30
CA GLY A 110 -24.92 14.33 -8.08
C GLY A 110 -24.25 13.02 -8.48
N ASP A 111 -23.04 13.04 -9.07
CA ASP A 111 -22.22 11.83 -9.20
C ASP A 111 -22.00 11.20 -7.82
N GLU A 112 -21.86 9.88 -7.76
CA GLU A 112 -21.66 9.15 -6.50
C GLU A 112 -20.27 8.53 -6.44
N PHE A 113 -19.54 8.79 -5.36
CA PHE A 113 -18.25 8.18 -5.06
C PHE A 113 -18.41 7.19 -3.91
N ILE A 114 -17.97 5.95 -4.13
CA ILE A 114 -17.91 4.93 -3.09
C ILE A 114 -16.47 4.86 -2.59
N VAL A 115 -16.26 5.07 -1.30
CA VAL A 115 -14.96 4.92 -0.63
C VAL A 115 -15.03 3.86 0.46
N THR A 116 -13.90 3.44 1.01
CA THR A 116 -13.85 2.56 2.18
C THR A 116 -13.43 3.33 3.43
N GLY A 117 -13.54 2.71 4.60
CA GLY A 117 -13.05 3.25 5.88
C GLY A 117 -11.52 3.16 6.07
N GLU A 118 -10.79 2.63 5.08
CA GLU A 118 -9.35 2.38 5.10
C GLU A 118 -8.52 3.69 5.09
N HIS A 119 -7.25 3.61 4.71
CA HIS A 119 -6.30 4.72 4.78
C HIS A 119 -6.81 6.00 4.10
N GLU A 120 -6.76 7.12 4.84
CA GLU A 120 -7.36 8.40 4.42
C GLU A 120 -6.78 8.95 3.10
N ALA A 121 -5.56 8.57 2.71
CA ALA A 121 -4.99 8.93 1.41
C ALA A 121 -5.89 8.53 0.22
N ASN A 122 -6.58 7.38 0.28
CA ASN A 122 -7.46 6.90 -0.79
C ASN A 122 -8.95 7.01 -0.44
N ALA A 123 -9.32 7.80 0.57
CA ALA A 123 -10.70 8.14 0.90
C ALA A 123 -10.90 9.67 0.92
N GLY A 124 -10.02 10.39 1.61
CA GLY A 124 -10.07 11.84 1.81
C GLY A 124 -10.03 12.64 0.53
N VAL A 125 -9.22 12.23 -0.43
CA VAL A 125 -9.13 12.88 -1.74
C VAL A 125 -10.47 12.88 -2.49
N TRP A 126 -11.18 11.76 -2.48
CA TRP A 126 -12.49 11.62 -3.12
C TRP A 126 -13.56 12.41 -2.37
N LYS A 127 -13.52 12.41 -1.03
CA LYS A 127 -14.38 13.27 -0.19
C LYS A 127 -14.19 14.76 -0.53
N LYS A 128 -12.95 15.21 -0.70
CA LYS A 128 -12.63 16.60 -1.08
C LYS A 128 -13.12 16.93 -2.49
N LEU A 129 -12.88 16.06 -3.46
CA LEU A 129 -13.36 16.26 -4.83
C LEU A 129 -14.89 16.30 -4.88
N ALA A 130 -15.54 15.39 -4.15
CA ALA A 130 -17.00 15.35 -4.07
C ALA A 130 -17.57 16.66 -3.52
N LYS A 131 -16.98 17.19 -2.44
CA LYS A 131 -17.34 18.50 -1.87
C LYS A 131 -17.19 19.64 -2.89
N ARG A 132 -16.11 19.65 -3.68
CA ARG A 132 -15.88 20.73 -4.68
C ARG A 132 -16.85 20.67 -5.86
N ARG A 133 -17.32 19.48 -6.24
CA ARG A 133 -18.12 19.25 -7.45
C ARG A 133 -19.59 18.93 -7.20
N GLY A 134 -20.02 18.89 -5.93
CA GLY A 134 -21.39 18.55 -5.56
C GLY A 134 -21.73 17.07 -5.79
N ALA A 135 -20.74 16.18 -5.71
CA ALA A 135 -20.96 14.74 -5.74
C ALA A 135 -21.26 14.19 -4.33
N VAL A 136 -21.85 13.01 -4.27
CA VAL A 136 -22.28 12.32 -3.05
C VAL A 136 -21.27 11.24 -2.68
N VAL A 137 -20.86 11.18 -1.41
CA VAL A 137 -19.98 10.12 -0.91
C VAL A 137 -20.80 9.03 -0.22
N LYS A 138 -20.54 7.77 -0.58
CA LYS A 138 -21.02 6.56 0.09
C LYS A 138 -19.81 5.80 0.65
N VAL A 139 -20.00 5.10 1.75
CA VAL A 139 -18.93 4.33 2.40
C VAL A 139 -19.25 2.84 2.33
N TRP A 140 -18.32 2.06 1.79
CA TRP A 140 -18.29 0.60 1.88
C TRP A 140 -17.61 0.20 3.19
N HIS A 141 -18.43 -0.20 4.17
CA HIS A 141 -17.98 -0.50 5.53
C HIS A 141 -17.49 -1.94 5.65
N ALA A 142 -16.44 -2.15 6.44
CA ALA A 142 -16.03 -3.48 6.85
C ALA A 142 -17.07 -4.09 7.81
N LYS A 143 -17.38 -5.37 7.65
CA LYS A 143 -18.36 -6.11 8.47
C LYS A 143 -17.68 -7.18 9.32
N PRO A 144 -18.25 -7.50 10.50
CA PRO A 144 -17.77 -8.62 11.32
C PRO A 144 -17.74 -9.94 10.54
N LEU A 145 -16.65 -10.68 10.70
CA LEU A 145 -16.43 -12.01 10.13
C LEU A 145 -16.68 -13.13 11.14
N ASN A 146 -16.37 -12.87 12.41
CA ASN A 146 -16.43 -13.85 13.47
C ASN A 146 -17.30 -13.31 14.62
N PRO A 147 -18.43 -13.97 14.95
CA PRO A 147 -19.25 -13.58 16.10
C PRO A 147 -18.51 -13.56 17.44
N GLU A 148 -17.47 -14.38 17.61
CA GLU A 148 -16.67 -14.45 18.83
C GLU A 148 -15.61 -13.34 18.90
N ASN A 149 -15.10 -12.89 17.75
CA ASN A 149 -14.19 -11.75 17.64
C ASN A 149 -14.87 -10.56 16.95
N PRO A 150 -15.49 -9.63 17.69
CA PRO A 150 -16.21 -8.51 17.07
C PRO A 150 -15.28 -7.52 16.34
N TYR A 151 -13.97 -7.56 16.60
CA TYR A 151 -12.95 -6.78 15.89
C TYR A 151 -12.39 -7.49 14.64
N SER A 152 -12.78 -8.75 14.42
CA SER A 152 -12.48 -9.44 13.17
C SER A 152 -13.46 -8.96 12.11
N VAL A 153 -13.04 -7.97 11.33
CA VAL A 153 -13.84 -7.34 10.28
C VAL A 153 -13.15 -7.43 8.92
N SER A 154 -13.93 -7.38 7.84
CA SER A 154 -13.38 -7.18 6.49
C SER A 154 -14.42 -6.60 5.53
N LEU A 155 -13.95 -6.13 4.38
CA LEU A 155 -14.80 -5.67 3.28
C LEU A 155 -15.40 -6.87 2.54
N GLN A 156 -16.73 -6.91 2.44
CA GLN A 156 -17.47 -7.96 1.74
C GLN A 156 -18.13 -7.40 0.48
N ILE A 157 -18.03 -8.12 -0.64
CA ILE A 157 -18.57 -7.66 -1.94
C ILE A 157 -20.08 -7.46 -1.88
N ASP A 158 -20.80 -8.31 -1.14
CA ASP A 158 -22.26 -8.21 -1.02
C ASP A 158 -22.71 -6.91 -0.34
N ASP A 159 -21.86 -6.30 0.50
CA ASP A 159 -22.12 -4.98 1.10
C ASP A 159 -21.78 -3.81 0.15
N LEU A 160 -20.96 -4.05 -0.88
CA LEU A 160 -20.64 -3.06 -1.91
C LEU A 160 -21.77 -2.91 -2.93
N LEU A 161 -22.36 -4.03 -3.36
CA LEU A 161 -23.33 -4.06 -4.47
C LEU A 161 -24.54 -3.11 -4.27
N PRO A 162 -25.14 -3.00 -3.07
CA PRO A 162 -26.26 -2.08 -2.84
C PRO A 162 -25.88 -0.60 -2.93
N LEU A 163 -24.60 -0.25 -2.79
CA LEU A 163 -24.13 1.12 -2.88
C LEU A 163 -24.05 1.62 -4.32
N ILE A 164 -23.94 0.69 -5.29
CA ILE A 164 -23.78 0.99 -6.72
C ILE A 164 -25.12 1.37 -7.34
N SER A 165 -25.12 2.47 -8.08
CA SER A 165 -26.27 3.01 -8.80
C SER A 165 -25.89 3.49 -10.21
N SER A 166 -26.87 3.99 -10.97
CA SER A 166 -26.64 4.64 -12.27
C SER A 166 -25.77 5.91 -12.18
N LYS A 167 -25.62 6.48 -10.98
CA LYS A 167 -24.81 7.68 -10.72
C LYS A 167 -23.43 7.37 -10.16
N THR A 168 -23.11 6.11 -9.89
CA THR A 168 -21.77 5.74 -9.40
C THR A 168 -20.73 6.15 -10.44
N ARG A 169 -19.76 6.96 -10.00
CA ARG A 169 -18.74 7.56 -10.86
C ARG A 169 -17.33 7.12 -10.48
N VAL A 170 -17.04 6.99 -9.19
CA VAL A 170 -15.75 6.50 -8.67
C VAL A 170 -16.01 5.44 -7.60
N VAL A 171 -15.24 4.35 -7.62
CA VAL A 171 -15.15 3.40 -6.50
C VAL A 171 -13.68 3.29 -6.09
N ALA A 172 -13.38 3.63 -4.84
CA ALA A 172 -12.03 3.67 -4.30
C ALA A 172 -11.89 2.76 -3.08
N PHE A 173 -10.95 1.81 -3.15
CA PHE A 173 -10.71 0.83 -2.09
C PHE A 173 -9.23 0.44 -2.04
N THR A 174 -8.82 -0.28 -0.99
CA THR A 174 -7.45 -0.78 -0.87
C THR A 174 -7.33 -2.21 -1.38
N ALA A 175 -6.18 -2.57 -1.94
CA ALA A 175 -5.84 -3.97 -2.23
C ALA A 175 -5.43 -4.75 -0.97
N CYS A 176 -4.97 -4.06 0.09
CA CYS A 176 -4.63 -4.69 1.37
C CYS A 176 -4.74 -3.67 2.50
N SER A 177 -5.46 -4.02 3.57
CA SER A 177 -5.61 -3.12 4.72
C SER A 177 -4.31 -3.01 5.52
N ASN A 178 -3.89 -1.77 5.81
CA ASN A 178 -2.75 -1.50 6.70
C ASN A 178 -3.07 -1.67 8.20
N ILE A 179 -4.33 -1.99 8.51
CA ILE A 179 -4.82 -2.38 9.85
C ILE A 179 -5.11 -3.87 9.87
N LEU A 180 -6.01 -4.34 9.01
CA LEU A 180 -6.57 -5.69 9.09
C LEU A 180 -5.60 -6.76 8.58
N GLY A 181 -4.61 -6.39 7.78
CA GLY A 181 -3.64 -7.30 7.15
C GLY A 181 -4.25 -8.19 6.05
N SER A 182 -5.56 -8.14 5.84
CA SER A 182 -6.25 -8.90 4.81
C SER A 182 -6.07 -8.28 3.43
N ILE A 183 -5.87 -9.12 2.43
CA ILE A 183 -5.86 -8.77 1.01
C ILE A 183 -7.31 -8.77 0.50
N VAL A 184 -7.67 -7.70 -0.21
CA VAL A 184 -8.95 -7.59 -0.91
C VAL A 184 -8.81 -8.24 -2.30
N PRO A 185 -9.74 -9.09 -2.73
CA PRO A 185 -9.68 -9.75 -4.04
C PRO A 185 -10.02 -8.75 -5.17
N VAL A 186 -9.04 -7.92 -5.55
CA VAL A 186 -9.23 -6.74 -6.42
C VAL A 186 -9.92 -7.08 -7.73
N LYS A 187 -9.50 -8.16 -8.40
CA LYS A 187 -10.10 -8.63 -9.66
C LYS A 187 -11.59 -8.91 -9.51
N GLN A 188 -11.96 -9.68 -8.49
CA GLN A 188 -13.34 -10.07 -8.22
C GLN A 188 -14.19 -8.86 -7.84
N VAL A 189 -13.67 -7.97 -6.99
CA VAL A 189 -14.33 -6.71 -6.62
C VAL A 189 -14.57 -5.85 -7.86
N ASN A 190 -13.57 -5.69 -8.72
CA ASN A 190 -13.72 -4.90 -9.95
C ASN A 190 -14.76 -5.52 -10.90
N GLN A 191 -14.69 -6.83 -11.15
CA GLN A 191 -15.69 -7.53 -11.97
C GLN A 191 -17.12 -7.31 -11.44
N ALA A 192 -17.31 -7.39 -10.13
CA ALA A 192 -18.59 -7.12 -9.48
C ALA A 192 -19.04 -5.66 -9.66
N ILE A 193 -18.14 -4.69 -9.47
CA ILE A 193 -18.43 -3.26 -9.69
C ILE A 193 -18.89 -3.02 -11.13
N ARG A 194 -18.12 -3.52 -12.12
CA ARG A 194 -18.42 -3.32 -13.54
C ARG A 194 -19.76 -3.95 -13.93
N ALA A 195 -20.03 -5.17 -13.47
CA ALA A 195 -21.29 -5.86 -13.74
C ALA A 195 -22.49 -5.12 -13.12
N ALA A 196 -22.38 -4.70 -11.86
CA ALA A 196 -23.43 -3.95 -11.17
C ALA A 196 -23.66 -2.57 -11.80
N ALA A 197 -22.59 -1.83 -12.10
CA ALA A 197 -22.65 -0.54 -12.77
C ALA A 197 -23.38 -0.63 -14.12
N LYS A 198 -23.02 -1.64 -14.94
CA LYS A 198 -23.67 -1.89 -16.23
C LYS A 198 -25.15 -2.22 -16.07
N SER A 199 -25.53 -3.07 -15.13
CA SER A 199 -26.94 -3.46 -14.92
C SER A 199 -27.80 -2.30 -14.41
N LYS A 200 -27.20 -1.36 -13.67
CA LYS A 200 -27.86 -0.13 -13.22
C LYS A 200 -27.83 1.00 -14.24
N GLY A 201 -27.16 0.83 -15.38
CA GLY A 201 -27.08 1.84 -16.44
C GLY A 201 -26.11 2.99 -16.12
N ALA A 202 -25.11 2.76 -15.27
CA ALA A 202 -24.05 3.73 -15.02
C ALA A 202 -23.22 3.93 -16.29
N LYS A 203 -23.09 5.18 -16.75
CA LYS A 203 -22.42 5.50 -18.02
C LYS A 203 -20.89 5.42 -17.91
N LYS A 204 -20.34 5.79 -16.75
CA LYS A 204 -18.91 5.91 -16.52
C LYS A 204 -18.60 5.63 -15.06
N VAL A 205 -17.90 4.53 -14.79
CA VAL A 205 -17.38 4.20 -13.46
C VAL A 205 -15.87 4.10 -13.57
N GLN A 206 -15.15 4.74 -12.66
CA GLN A 206 -13.70 4.61 -12.54
C GLN A 206 -13.32 3.99 -11.21
N ILE A 207 -12.29 3.16 -11.21
CA ILE A 207 -11.91 2.37 -10.04
C ILE A 207 -10.48 2.69 -9.64
N SER A 208 -10.33 3.14 -8.38
CA SER A 208 -9.05 3.51 -7.78
C SER A 208 -8.64 2.53 -6.70
N VAL A 209 -7.48 1.90 -6.87
CA VAL A 209 -6.97 0.91 -5.93
C VAL A 209 -5.71 1.41 -5.23
N ASP A 210 -5.76 1.46 -3.90
CA ASP A 210 -4.59 1.72 -3.05
C ASP A 210 -3.85 0.42 -2.77
N CYS A 211 -2.64 0.29 -3.33
CA CYS A 211 -1.75 -0.85 -3.14
C CYS A 211 -0.58 -0.54 -2.20
N VAL A 212 -0.59 0.57 -1.46
CA VAL A 212 0.53 0.97 -0.59
C VAL A 212 0.90 -0.12 0.42
N ALA A 213 -0.08 -0.80 1.01
CA ALA A 213 0.15 -1.91 1.95
C ALA A 213 0.12 -3.29 1.27
N TYR A 214 -0.06 -3.37 -0.05
CA TYR A 214 -0.08 -4.63 -0.82
C TYR A 214 1.26 -4.86 -1.53
N ALA A 215 1.80 -3.82 -2.17
CA ALA A 215 2.99 -3.83 -3.01
C ALA A 215 4.27 -4.42 -2.36
N PRO A 216 4.53 -4.29 -1.04
CA PRO A 216 5.71 -4.92 -0.44
C PRO A 216 5.64 -6.45 -0.49
N HIS A 217 4.42 -6.99 -0.46
CA HIS A 217 4.14 -8.38 -0.15
C HIS A 217 3.71 -9.19 -1.37
N ARG A 218 3.08 -8.58 -2.36
CA ARG A 218 2.50 -9.27 -3.53
C ARG A 218 2.67 -8.46 -4.80
N GLN A 219 2.70 -9.16 -5.94
CA GLN A 219 2.75 -8.51 -7.24
C GLN A 219 1.42 -7.84 -7.58
N ILE A 220 1.50 -6.59 -8.03
CA ILE A 220 0.37 -5.84 -8.60
C ILE A 220 0.22 -6.25 -10.07
N ASP A 221 -1.02 -6.47 -10.50
CA ASP A 221 -1.35 -6.69 -11.90
C ASP A 221 -2.53 -5.81 -12.34
N VAL A 222 -2.22 -4.57 -12.75
CA VAL A 222 -3.28 -3.62 -13.15
C VAL A 222 -4.03 -4.05 -14.41
N GLN A 223 -3.41 -4.90 -15.24
CA GLN A 223 -4.02 -5.43 -16.46
C GLN A 223 -5.02 -6.54 -16.13
N ASP A 224 -4.63 -7.54 -15.35
CA ASP A 224 -5.52 -8.64 -14.96
C ASP A 224 -6.65 -8.17 -14.04
N TRP A 225 -6.35 -7.21 -13.16
CA TRP A 225 -7.35 -6.63 -12.28
C TRP A 225 -8.29 -5.67 -12.98
N ASP A 226 -7.99 -5.20 -14.19
CA ASP A 226 -8.76 -4.24 -14.97
C ASP A 226 -9.11 -2.91 -14.22
N VAL A 227 -8.17 -2.38 -13.45
CA VAL A 227 -8.34 -1.14 -12.66
C VAL A 227 -8.05 0.13 -13.49
N ASP A 228 -8.62 1.27 -13.12
CA ASP A 228 -8.36 2.54 -13.83
C ASP A 228 -7.20 3.32 -13.24
N PHE A 229 -7.08 3.27 -11.91
CA PHE A 229 -6.01 3.90 -11.15
C PHE A 229 -5.45 2.93 -10.12
N CYS A 230 -4.13 2.90 -9.97
CA CYS A 230 -3.47 2.09 -8.93
C CYS A 230 -2.28 2.83 -8.35
N VAL A 231 -2.15 2.91 -7.04
CA VAL A 231 -1.09 3.72 -6.39
C VAL A 231 -0.35 2.93 -5.33
N PHE A 232 0.97 3.15 -5.21
CA PHE A 232 1.75 2.72 -4.05
C PHE A 232 2.88 3.72 -3.72
N SER A 233 3.54 3.53 -2.59
CA SER A 233 4.67 4.36 -2.13
C SER A 233 5.95 3.54 -2.02
N PHE A 234 7.05 4.01 -2.59
CA PHE A 234 8.33 3.29 -2.63
C PHE A 234 8.99 3.16 -1.26
N TYR A 235 8.79 4.10 -0.34
CA TYR A 235 9.32 3.97 1.02
C TYR A 235 8.73 2.78 1.80
N LYS A 236 7.67 2.14 1.30
CA LYS A 236 7.17 0.84 1.80
C LYS A 236 7.61 -0.35 0.96
N VAL A 237 8.11 -0.10 -0.24
CA VAL A 237 8.59 -1.10 -1.21
C VAL A 237 10.09 -0.89 -1.43
N TYR A 238 10.84 -0.86 -0.34
CA TYR A 238 12.30 -0.95 -0.30
C TYR A 238 13.04 0.22 -0.99
N GLY A 239 12.35 1.33 -1.25
CA GLY A 239 12.83 2.49 -2.00
C GLY A 239 12.77 3.81 -1.22
N PRO A 240 12.93 4.96 -1.91
CA PRO A 240 12.93 6.28 -1.26
C PRO A 240 11.51 6.83 -1.04
N HIS A 241 11.41 8.01 -0.42
CA HIS A 241 10.15 8.76 -0.27
C HIS A 241 9.68 9.37 -1.60
N ILE A 242 9.17 8.49 -2.46
CA ILE A 242 8.48 8.79 -3.72
C ILE A 242 7.33 7.78 -3.89
N SER A 243 6.39 8.07 -4.77
CA SER A 243 5.25 7.21 -5.10
C SER A 243 5.09 7.03 -6.59
N GLY A 244 4.55 5.89 -6.97
CA GLY A 244 4.07 5.62 -8.32
C GLY A 244 2.54 5.60 -8.33
N LEU A 245 1.94 6.18 -9.36
CA LEU A 245 0.52 6.05 -9.68
C LEU A 245 0.40 5.60 -11.13
N TYR A 246 -0.25 4.46 -11.33
CA TYR A 246 -0.75 4.01 -12.61
C TYR A 246 -2.06 4.74 -12.94
N VAL A 247 -2.15 5.26 -14.16
CA VAL A 247 -3.39 5.76 -14.75
C VAL A 247 -3.56 5.11 -16.12
N ARG A 248 -4.66 4.37 -16.29
CA ARG A 248 -4.97 3.70 -17.56
C ARG A 248 -4.93 4.68 -18.73
N HIS A 249 -4.27 4.28 -19.80
CA HIS A 249 -4.08 5.12 -20.98
C HIS A 249 -5.38 5.74 -21.53
N SER A 250 -6.45 4.96 -21.69
CA SER A 250 -7.73 5.47 -22.18
C SER A 250 -8.38 6.52 -21.25
N ILE A 251 -8.08 6.46 -19.96
CA ILE A 251 -8.59 7.42 -18.97
C ILE A 251 -7.80 8.73 -19.02
N LEU A 252 -6.49 8.66 -19.31
CA LEU A 252 -5.69 9.85 -19.60
C LEU A 252 -6.36 10.67 -20.71
N GLN A 253 -6.75 10.04 -21.81
CA GLN A 253 -7.30 10.74 -22.98
C GLN A 253 -8.71 11.29 -22.77
N THR A 254 -9.56 10.56 -22.04
CA THR A 254 -11.01 10.81 -22.00
C THR A 254 -11.51 11.52 -20.76
N SER A 255 -10.72 11.56 -19.69
CA SER A 255 -11.21 12.00 -18.37
C SER A 255 -10.25 12.91 -17.63
N VAL A 256 -8.95 12.82 -17.89
CA VAL A 256 -7.92 13.53 -17.15
C VAL A 256 -7.43 14.74 -17.94
N ASN A 257 -7.67 15.93 -17.39
CA ASN A 257 -7.13 17.18 -17.88
C ASN A 257 -5.70 17.40 -17.39
N SER A 258 -4.90 18.11 -18.19
CA SER A 258 -3.55 18.50 -17.81
C SER A 258 -3.57 19.50 -16.67
N ILE A 259 -2.73 19.27 -15.66
CA ILE A 259 -2.49 20.19 -14.53
C ILE A 259 -1.05 20.71 -14.51
N VAL A 260 -0.26 20.41 -15.55
CA VAL A 260 1.10 20.93 -15.72
C VAL A 260 1.10 22.25 -16.50
N HIS A 261 2.28 22.77 -16.81
CA HIS A 261 2.41 24.00 -17.60
C HIS A 261 1.70 23.89 -18.95
N HIS A 262 0.91 24.91 -19.28
CA HIS A 262 0.03 24.95 -20.48
C HIS A 262 0.76 24.80 -21.82
N PHE A 263 2.08 25.04 -21.87
CA PHE A 263 2.88 24.92 -23.09
C PHE A 263 3.41 23.49 -23.33
N LEU A 264 3.31 22.60 -22.35
CA LEU A 264 3.74 21.21 -22.49
C LEU A 264 2.67 20.40 -23.22
N LYS A 265 3.09 19.70 -24.28
CA LYS A 265 2.22 18.80 -25.06
C LYS A 265 2.25 17.41 -24.44
N VAL A 266 1.29 17.13 -23.58
CA VAL A 266 1.25 15.91 -22.75
C VAL A 266 -0.14 15.27 -22.72
N ASP A 267 -0.91 15.48 -23.79
CA ASP A 267 -2.32 15.11 -23.85
C ASP A 267 -2.57 13.60 -23.65
N ASP A 268 -1.62 12.76 -24.05
CA ASP A 268 -1.76 11.30 -24.03
C ASP A 268 -0.88 10.58 -23.00
N VAL A 269 -0.12 11.31 -22.17
CA VAL A 269 0.85 10.74 -21.23
C VAL A 269 0.59 11.15 -19.79
N ALA A 270 0.95 10.28 -18.84
CA ALA A 270 0.67 10.51 -17.41
C ALA A 270 1.47 11.68 -16.82
N TYR A 271 2.50 12.18 -17.52
CA TYR A 271 3.22 13.40 -17.13
C TYR A 271 2.28 14.59 -16.88
N LYS A 272 1.11 14.66 -17.53
CA LYS A 272 0.14 15.73 -17.31
C LYS A 272 -0.42 15.84 -15.88
N LEU A 273 -0.13 14.86 -15.02
CA LEU A 273 -0.47 14.82 -13.60
C LEU A 273 0.72 15.12 -12.67
N GLN A 274 1.86 15.58 -13.22
CA GLN A 274 3.11 15.81 -12.48
C GLN A 274 3.51 17.30 -12.48
N PRO A 275 2.73 18.19 -11.84
CA PRO A 275 3.07 19.61 -11.78
C PRO A 275 4.43 19.81 -11.11
N GLY A 276 5.32 20.56 -11.77
CA GLY A 276 6.70 20.77 -11.32
C GLY A 276 7.66 19.61 -11.62
N GLY A 277 7.17 18.47 -12.12
CA GLY A 277 7.96 17.26 -12.34
C GLY A 277 8.33 16.52 -11.04
N PRO A 278 8.87 15.30 -11.15
CA PRO A 278 9.29 14.51 -9.99
C PRO A 278 10.73 14.81 -9.55
N GLY A 279 11.11 14.37 -8.34
CA GLY A 279 12.50 14.42 -7.89
C GLY A 279 13.38 13.44 -8.67
N TYR A 280 14.36 13.94 -9.40
CA TYR A 280 15.09 13.17 -10.42
C TYR A 280 15.89 12.00 -9.86
N GLU A 281 16.67 12.24 -8.81
CA GLU A 281 17.46 11.25 -8.09
C GLU A 281 16.56 10.16 -7.49
N THR A 282 15.39 10.54 -6.99
CA THR A 282 14.44 9.58 -6.40
C THR A 282 13.77 8.72 -7.46
N VAL A 283 13.42 9.28 -8.63
CA VAL A 283 12.92 8.50 -9.78
C VAL A 283 13.95 7.49 -10.23
N TYR A 284 15.19 7.92 -10.46
CA TYR A 284 16.25 6.98 -10.83
C TYR A 284 16.50 5.93 -9.73
N GLY A 285 16.47 6.35 -8.47
CA GLY A 285 16.55 5.49 -7.29
C GLY A 285 15.54 4.33 -7.31
N THR A 286 14.29 4.58 -7.74
CA THR A 286 13.25 3.53 -7.82
C THR A 286 13.62 2.35 -8.72
N THR A 287 14.47 2.56 -9.73
CA THR A 287 14.95 1.48 -10.60
C THR A 287 15.78 0.43 -9.84
N GLY A 288 16.27 0.77 -8.64
CA GLY A 288 16.96 -0.15 -7.73
C GLY A 288 16.06 -1.20 -7.12
N VAL A 289 14.79 -0.86 -6.88
CA VAL A 289 13.81 -1.80 -6.32
C VAL A 289 13.56 -2.97 -7.26
N VAL A 290 13.40 -2.71 -8.56
CA VAL A 290 13.21 -3.78 -9.55
C VAL A 290 14.44 -4.68 -9.62
N SER A 291 15.63 -4.07 -9.66
CA SER A 291 16.91 -4.80 -9.65
C SER A 291 17.04 -5.72 -8.42
N TYR A 292 16.66 -5.20 -7.26
CA TYR A 292 16.66 -5.94 -6.01
C TYR A 292 15.69 -7.12 -6.05
N LEU A 293 14.41 -6.89 -6.39
CA LEU A 293 13.38 -7.93 -6.45
C LEU A 293 13.78 -9.05 -7.40
N LEU A 294 14.27 -8.72 -8.61
CA LEU A 294 14.76 -9.70 -9.58
C LEU A 294 15.97 -10.51 -9.09
N SER A 295 16.66 -10.09 -8.03
CA SER A 295 17.82 -10.81 -7.47
C SER A 295 17.44 -11.88 -6.44
N LEU A 296 16.19 -11.84 -5.94
CA LEU A 296 15.71 -12.68 -4.84
C LEU A 296 15.57 -14.14 -5.24
N THR A 297 15.33 -14.41 -6.53
CA THR A 297 15.13 -15.76 -7.04
C THR A 297 16.02 -16.04 -8.25
N PRO A 298 16.47 -17.30 -8.45
CA PRO A 298 17.24 -17.67 -9.64
C PRO A 298 16.50 -17.42 -10.96
N ALA A 299 15.17 -17.45 -10.94
CA ALA A 299 14.33 -17.20 -12.11
C ALA A 299 14.44 -15.76 -12.64
N ARG A 300 14.92 -14.81 -11.81
CA ARG A 300 15.01 -13.39 -12.14
C ARG A 300 13.72 -12.85 -12.74
N ASN A 301 12.62 -13.20 -12.08
CA ASN A 301 11.27 -12.83 -12.47
C ASN A 301 10.56 -12.25 -11.26
N LEU A 302 9.76 -11.22 -11.49
CA LEU A 302 9.05 -10.51 -10.44
C LEU A 302 8.02 -11.39 -9.72
N GLN A 303 7.20 -12.15 -10.47
CA GLN A 303 6.20 -13.07 -9.91
C GLN A 303 6.84 -14.11 -9.00
N ALA A 304 7.87 -14.79 -9.49
CA ALA A 304 8.60 -15.78 -8.68
C ALA A 304 9.19 -15.17 -7.40
N SER A 305 9.61 -13.91 -7.45
CA SER A 305 10.19 -13.20 -6.30
C SER A 305 9.13 -12.83 -5.27
N TRP A 306 7.95 -12.35 -5.71
CA TRP A 306 6.82 -12.10 -4.80
C TRP A 306 6.20 -13.39 -4.26
N ASP A 307 6.19 -14.48 -5.02
CA ASP A 307 5.74 -15.79 -4.53
C ASP A 307 6.67 -16.29 -3.41
N ALA A 308 7.98 -16.16 -3.59
CA ALA A 308 8.97 -16.52 -2.57
C ALA A 308 8.86 -15.63 -1.32
N ILE A 309 8.63 -14.32 -1.50
CA ILE A 309 8.29 -13.38 -0.42
C ILE A 309 7.05 -13.85 0.33
N ALA A 310 5.96 -14.11 -0.39
CA ALA A 310 4.68 -14.47 0.20
C ALA A 310 4.75 -15.74 1.04
N LEU A 311 5.46 -16.76 0.55
CA LEU A 311 5.67 -18.02 1.27
C LEU A 311 6.51 -17.82 2.53
N HIS A 312 7.61 -17.07 2.45
CA HIS A 312 8.43 -16.76 3.63
C HIS A 312 7.64 -15.97 4.68
N GLU A 313 6.89 -14.97 4.25
CA GLU A 313 6.05 -14.16 5.15
C GLU A 313 5.03 -15.00 5.93
N GLN A 314 4.49 -16.09 5.35
CA GLN A 314 3.61 -16.98 6.11
C GLN A 314 4.31 -17.61 7.31
N THR A 315 5.60 -17.93 7.19
CA THR A 315 6.40 -18.48 8.30
C THR A 315 6.58 -17.47 9.44
N LEU A 316 6.44 -16.17 9.16
CA LEU A 316 6.49 -15.10 10.16
C LEU A 316 5.12 -14.85 10.79
N VAL A 317 4.04 -14.91 9.99
CA VAL A 317 2.66 -14.70 10.43
C VAL A 317 2.22 -15.77 11.39
N GLU A 318 2.48 -17.04 11.04
CA GLU A 318 1.96 -18.21 11.74
C GLU A 318 2.23 -18.19 13.26
N PRO A 319 3.49 -18.11 13.74
CA PRO A 319 3.77 -18.14 15.18
C PRO A 319 3.16 -16.95 15.93
N LEU A 320 3.12 -15.76 15.33
CA LEU A 320 2.56 -14.57 15.98
C LEU A 320 1.03 -14.65 16.09
N ILE A 321 0.35 -15.10 15.04
CA ILE A 321 -1.10 -15.33 15.08
C ILE A 321 -1.46 -16.44 16.07
N GLN A 322 -0.71 -17.56 16.05
CA GLN A 322 -0.92 -18.66 16.98
C GLN A 322 -0.85 -18.16 18.43
N TYR A 323 0.23 -17.46 18.79
CA TYR A 323 0.38 -16.88 20.13
C TYR A 323 -0.80 -15.96 20.50
N LEU A 324 -1.15 -15.00 19.64
CA LEU A 324 -2.20 -14.01 19.94
C LEU A 324 -3.62 -14.61 20.03
N THR A 325 -3.83 -15.80 19.45
CA THR A 325 -5.11 -16.51 19.46
C THR A 325 -5.17 -17.67 20.46
N GLU A 326 -4.11 -17.94 21.22
CA GLU A 326 -4.11 -18.94 22.28
C GLU A 326 -5.25 -18.70 23.28
N PRO A 327 -5.87 -19.77 23.84
CA PRO A 327 -6.96 -19.62 24.82
C PRO A 327 -6.60 -18.72 26.00
N LYS A 328 -5.33 -18.74 26.45
CA LYS A 328 -4.84 -17.85 27.51
C LYS A 328 -4.88 -16.38 27.10
N GLN A 329 -4.43 -16.05 25.89
CA GLN A 329 -4.45 -14.68 25.37
C GLN A 329 -5.88 -14.21 25.12
N TRP A 330 -6.72 -15.09 24.61
CA TRP A 330 -8.14 -14.82 24.44
C TRP A 330 -8.84 -14.50 25.77
N ALA A 331 -8.57 -15.28 26.83
CA ALA A 331 -9.05 -15.04 28.19
C ALA A 331 -8.42 -13.79 28.85
N ARG A 332 -7.22 -13.39 28.41
CA ARG A 332 -6.59 -12.12 28.79
C ARG A 332 -7.26 -10.90 28.17
N GLY A 333 -8.06 -11.10 27.12
CA GLY A 333 -8.76 -10.04 26.39
C GLY A 333 -8.09 -9.62 25.09
N VAL A 334 -7.06 -10.36 24.62
CA VAL A 334 -6.39 -10.09 23.35
C VAL A 334 -7.35 -10.39 22.21
N ARG A 335 -7.51 -9.43 21.29
CA ARG A 335 -8.31 -9.59 20.07
C ARG A 335 -7.53 -9.05 18.87
N ILE A 336 -7.32 -9.89 17.88
CA ILE A 336 -6.80 -9.45 16.57
C ILE A 336 -7.85 -8.55 15.91
N VAL A 337 -7.39 -7.44 15.33
CA VAL A 337 -8.21 -6.53 14.54
C VAL A 337 -8.04 -6.93 13.06
N GLY A 338 -9.07 -7.56 12.51
CA GLY A 338 -9.04 -8.27 11.21
C GLY A 338 -9.15 -9.79 11.34
N ASP A 339 -9.09 -10.48 10.20
CA ASP A 339 -9.09 -11.95 10.15
C ASP A 339 -7.88 -12.54 10.91
N ALA A 340 -8.01 -13.74 11.49
CA ALA A 340 -6.90 -14.47 12.10
C ALA A 340 -6.42 -15.64 11.23
N ALA A 341 -6.89 -15.76 9.98
CA ALA A 341 -6.46 -16.81 9.08
C ALA A 341 -4.97 -16.72 8.74
N VAL A 342 -4.28 -17.87 8.81
CA VAL A 342 -2.88 -18.04 8.39
C VAL A 342 -2.88 -18.64 6.99
N ASN A 343 -2.92 -17.78 5.98
CA ASN A 343 -2.82 -18.18 4.58
C ASN A 343 -2.41 -16.98 3.69
N LEU A 344 -2.25 -17.24 2.40
CA LEU A 344 -1.73 -16.26 1.44
C LEU A 344 -2.61 -15.02 1.21
N THR A 345 -3.87 -15.01 1.68
CA THR A 345 -4.75 -13.82 1.64
C THR A 345 -4.48 -12.84 2.78
N ARG A 346 -3.52 -13.12 3.66
CA ARG A 346 -3.05 -12.23 4.73
C ARG A 346 -1.57 -11.88 4.54
N VAL A 347 -1.25 -10.59 4.69
CA VAL A 347 0.13 -10.10 4.77
C VAL A 347 0.58 -10.04 6.24
N PRO A 348 1.90 -9.99 6.53
CA PRO A 348 2.42 -9.95 7.90
C PRO A 348 2.27 -8.59 8.60
N THR A 349 1.10 -7.95 8.44
CA THR A 349 0.64 -6.81 9.23
C THR A 349 -0.45 -7.28 10.18
N ILE A 350 -0.12 -7.34 11.47
CA ILE A 350 -0.99 -7.88 12.51
C ILE A 350 -1.28 -6.77 13.50
N CYS A 351 -2.54 -6.35 13.53
CA CYS A 351 -3.04 -5.44 14.55
C CYS A 351 -3.82 -6.19 15.63
N PHE A 352 -3.71 -5.75 16.88
CA PHE A 352 -4.49 -6.29 17.97
C PHE A 352 -4.75 -5.24 19.05
N VAL A 353 -5.73 -5.56 19.90
CA VAL A 353 -6.09 -4.78 21.10
C VAL A 353 -6.20 -5.71 22.31
N VAL A 354 -6.13 -5.15 23.51
CA VAL A 354 -6.39 -5.86 24.76
C VAL A 354 -7.57 -5.21 25.47
N VAL A 355 -8.70 -5.91 25.48
CA VAL A 355 -10.01 -5.39 25.93
C VAL A 355 -10.58 -6.21 27.10
N GLY A 356 -11.75 -5.81 27.60
CA GLY A 356 -12.41 -6.46 28.74
C GLY A 356 -11.91 -5.92 30.09
N ASP A 357 -12.17 -6.67 31.17
CA ASP A 357 -11.96 -6.21 32.55
C ASP A 357 -10.50 -5.86 32.90
N ARG A 358 -9.55 -6.35 32.09
CA ARG A 358 -8.12 -6.12 32.24
C ARG A 358 -7.53 -5.40 31.02
N ALA A 359 -8.30 -4.52 30.38
CA ALA A 359 -7.84 -3.81 29.18
C ALA A 359 -6.47 -3.13 29.38
N ILE A 360 -5.63 -3.16 28.35
CA ILE A 360 -4.33 -2.47 28.30
C ILE A 360 -4.39 -1.52 27.12
N LYS A 361 -3.97 -0.26 27.30
CA LYS A 361 -3.90 0.69 26.20
C LYS A 361 -2.83 0.25 25.20
N SER A 362 -3.09 0.44 23.93
CA SER A 362 -2.15 0.11 22.86
C SER A 362 -0.83 0.86 23.04
N LYS A 363 -0.90 2.13 23.47
CA LYS A 363 0.28 2.92 23.86
C LYS A 363 1.14 2.24 24.93
N ASP A 364 0.52 1.75 25.99
CA ASP A 364 1.24 1.19 27.14
C ASP A 364 1.99 -0.10 26.76
N ILE A 365 1.45 -0.88 25.82
CA ILE A 365 2.14 -2.05 25.25
C ILE A 365 3.38 -1.62 24.49
N VAL A 366 3.27 -0.63 23.59
CA VAL A 366 4.39 -0.15 22.77
C VAL A 366 5.47 0.52 23.63
N GLU A 367 5.10 1.24 24.70
CA GLU A 367 6.07 1.82 25.63
C GLU A 367 7.00 0.77 26.28
N VAL A 368 6.54 -0.47 26.48
CA VAL A 368 7.41 -1.54 27.00
C VAL A 368 8.45 -1.96 25.97
N PHE A 369 8.07 -2.05 24.69
CA PHE A 369 9.02 -2.30 23.60
C PHE A 369 10.06 -1.18 23.50
N ASP A 370 9.61 0.08 23.53
CA ASP A 370 10.49 1.25 23.45
C ASP A 370 11.47 1.30 24.62
N LYS A 371 11.03 0.99 25.85
CA LYS A 371 11.89 0.93 27.05
C LYS A 371 12.93 -0.19 26.98
N LYS A 372 12.57 -1.37 26.47
CA LYS A 372 13.53 -2.48 26.29
C LYS A 372 14.51 -2.18 25.16
N GLY A 373 14.07 -1.45 24.14
CA GLY A 373 14.87 -1.08 22.98
C GLY A 373 15.18 -2.24 22.04
N GLY A 374 15.68 -1.90 20.84
CA GLY A 374 16.12 -2.88 19.84
C GLY A 374 15.00 -3.52 19.01
N ILE A 375 13.72 -3.19 19.26
CA ILE A 375 12.57 -3.62 18.46
C ILE A 375 11.61 -2.45 18.29
N GLY A 376 11.26 -2.11 17.04
CA GLY A 376 10.29 -1.07 16.74
C GLY A 376 8.94 -1.66 16.32
N ILE A 377 7.92 -1.44 17.13
CA ILE A 377 6.49 -1.64 16.78
C ILE A 377 5.76 -0.32 16.99
N ARG A 378 4.47 -0.23 16.64
CA ARG A 378 3.75 1.05 16.75
C ARG A 378 2.31 0.87 17.20
N TYR A 379 1.71 1.93 17.71
CA TYR A 379 0.27 2.01 18.00
C TYR A 379 -0.40 3.20 17.31
N GLY A 380 -1.73 3.16 17.24
CA GLY A 380 -2.58 4.24 16.76
C GLY A 380 -3.58 3.76 15.72
N HIS A 381 -4.20 4.71 15.01
CA HIS A 381 -5.17 4.40 13.95
C HIS A 381 -4.55 4.32 12.54
N PHE A 382 -3.24 4.58 12.41
CA PHE A 382 -2.46 4.47 11.16
C PHE A 382 -3.12 5.09 9.92
N TYR A 383 -3.72 6.27 10.11
CA TYR A 383 -4.51 7.00 9.10
C TYR A 383 -5.75 6.27 8.55
N ALA A 384 -6.12 5.09 9.05
CA ALA A 384 -7.39 4.42 8.81
C ALA A 384 -8.42 4.82 9.89
N TYR A 385 -8.59 6.13 10.08
CA TYR A 385 -9.38 6.70 11.18
C TYR A 385 -10.83 6.22 11.15
N THR A 386 -11.45 6.21 9.96
CA THR A 386 -12.86 5.82 9.80
C THR A 386 -13.05 4.36 10.22
N LEU A 387 -12.25 3.44 9.69
CA LEU A 387 -12.26 2.01 10.07
C LEU A 387 -12.15 1.83 11.58
N VAL A 388 -11.11 2.41 12.21
CA VAL A 388 -10.89 2.24 13.65
C VAL A 388 -12.01 2.86 14.49
N SER A 389 -12.52 4.03 14.10
CA SER A 389 -13.63 4.70 14.79
C SER A 389 -14.97 3.95 14.66
N GLU A 390 -15.13 3.16 13.60
CA GLU A 390 -16.36 2.40 13.32
C GLU A 390 -16.37 1.01 13.97
N LEU A 391 -15.20 0.47 14.36
CA LEU A 391 -15.10 -0.78 15.09
C LEU A 391 -16.07 -0.82 16.28
N THR A 392 -16.66 -2.00 16.49
CA THR A 392 -17.62 -2.25 17.55
C THR A 392 -17.21 -3.53 18.27
N PRO A 393 -17.09 -3.55 19.61
CA PRO A 393 -17.22 -2.42 20.53
C PRO A 393 -16.27 -1.24 20.23
N LYS A 394 -16.63 -0.04 20.71
CA LYS A 394 -15.87 1.18 20.38
C LYS A 394 -14.48 1.17 21.03
N LEU A 395 -13.46 1.50 20.24
CA LEU A 395 -12.11 1.79 20.72
C LEU A 395 -11.93 3.30 20.90
N ASN A 396 -11.01 3.70 21.79
CA ASN A 396 -10.49 5.05 21.78
C ASN A 396 -9.64 5.22 20.51
N VAL A 397 -10.09 6.06 19.57
CA VAL A 397 -9.43 6.23 18.27
C VAL A 397 -8.01 6.82 18.38
N ASP A 398 -7.74 7.62 19.41
CA ASP A 398 -6.42 8.24 19.63
C ASP A 398 -5.40 7.23 20.17
N ASP A 399 -5.85 6.22 20.93
CA ASP A 399 -5.03 5.08 21.32
C ASP A 399 -4.93 4.05 20.17
N GLY A 400 -6.04 3.81 19.46
CA GLY A 400 -6.10 2.94 18.29
C GLY A 400 -5.78 1.48 18.62
N VAL A 401 -4.88 0.89 17.83
CA VAL A 401 -4.50 -0.53 17.91
C VAL A 401 -2.99 -0.66 17.99
N VAL A 402 -2.47 -1.75 18.58
CA VAL A 402 -1.07 -2.14 18.42
C VAL A 402 -0.89 -2.74 17.03
N ARG A 403 0.17 -2.39 16.31
CA ARG A 403 0.52 -2.96 15.01
C ARG A 403 1.95 -3.49 15.02
N ILE A 404 2.06 -4.76 14.65
CA ILE A 404 3.32 -5.42 14.32
C ILE A 404 3.27 -5.70 12.82
N SER A 405 4.20 -5.12 12.06
CA SER A 405 4.24 -5.26 10.60
C SER A 405 5.62 -5.66 10.14
N LEU A 406 5.72 -6.89 9.63
CA LEU A 406 6.95 -7.51 9.15
C LEU A 406 6.97 -7.47 7.62
N VAL A 407 8.12 -7.78 7.03
CA VAL A 407 8.29 -8.04 5.59
C VAL A 407 9.27 -9.19 5.42
N HIS A 408 9.57 -9.55 4.18
CA HIS A 408 10.37 -10.73 3.85
C HIS A 408 11.81 -10.73 4.39
N TYR A 409 12.39 -9.57 4.73
CA TYR A 409 13.70 -9.55 5.37
C TYR A 409 13.65 -9.85 6.87
N ASN A 410 12.48 -9.90 7.51
CA ASN A 410 12.38 -10.32 8.91
C ASN A 410 12.55 -11.84 9.05
N THR A 411 12.89 -12.29 10.26
CA THR A 411 13.15 -13.72 10.55
C THR A 411 12.25 -14.28 11.66
N ILE A 412 12.16 -15.61 11.73
CA ILE A 412 11.39 -16.30 12.77
C ILE A 412 11.98 -16.01 14.17
N GLU A 413 13.30 -15.87 14.28
CA GLU A 413 13.97 -15.50 15.53
C GLU A 413 13.57 -14.09 15.99
N GLU A 414 13.40 -13.15 15.06
CA GLU A 414 12.90 -11.81 15.36
C GLU A 414 11.44 -11.88 15.85
N VAL A 415 10.61 -12.71 15.24
CA VAL A 415 9.22 -12.96 15.69
C VAL A 415 9.18 -13.56 17.10
N ASN A 416 10.03 -14.54 17.38
CA ASN A 416 10.13 -15.15 18.70
C ASN A 416 10.52 -14.12 19.77
N ARG A 417 11.48 -13.22 19.48
CA ARG A 417 11.85 -12.13 20.40
C ARG A 417 10.69 -11.17 20.66
N ILE A 418 9.87 -10.87 19.66
CA ILE A 418 8.65 -10.07 19.82
C ILE A 418 7.67 -10.79 20.75
N ILE A 419 7.43 -12.09 20.53
CA ILE A 419 6.52 -12.90 21.35
C ILE A 419 7.00 -12.96 22.81
N GLU A 420 8.30 -13.10 23.08
CA GLU A 420 8.82 -13.12 24.45
C GLU A 420 8.52 -11.81 25.20
N ILE A 421 8.67 -10.65 24.55
CA ILE A 421 8.27 -9.37 25.16
C ILE A 421 6.76 -9.33 25.40
N LEU A 422 5.95 -9.81 24.44
CA LEU A 422 4.50 -9.88 24.62
C LEU A 422 4.09 -10.81 25.78
N LYS A 423 4.82 -11.90 26.04
CA LYS A 423 4.55 -12.80 27.18
C LYS A 423 4.75 -12.10 28.52
N GLU A 424 5.70 -11.17 28.61
CA GLU A 424 5.90 -10.36 29.80
C GLU A 424 4.77 -9.34 30.02
N ILE A 425 4.21 -8.80 28.93
CA ILE A 425 3.16 -7.77 28.97
C ILE A 425 1.78 -8.38 29.20
N LEU A 426 1.48 -9.50 28.54
CA LEU A 426 0.15 -10.12 28.47
C LEU A 426 -0.02 -11.24 29.52
N VAL A 427 0.38 -10.94 30.76
CA VAL A 427 0.22 -11.82 31.93
C VAL A 427 -1.19 -11.82 32.51
#